data_AF-A0A090ZMS6-F1
#
_entry.id   AF-A0A090ZMS6-F1
#
_cell.length_a   1.000
_cell.length_b   1.000
_cell.length_c   1.000
_cell.angle_alpha   90.00
_cell.angle_beta   90.00
_cell.angle_gamma   90.00
#
_symmetry.space_group_name_H-M   'P 1'
#
loop_
_entity.id
_entity.type
_entity.pdbx_description
1 polymer ?
#
loop_
_entity_poly.entity_id
_entity_poly.type
_entity_poly.pdbx_seq_one_letter_code
_entity_poly.pdbx_strand_id
1 'polypeptide(L)'
;MVRKKVTSLCAALCLSIALILPVGAPASASGALSPDTIVTEENVNQVIEYLGLDPRNLEKADAFSDDSVTVTVGELQQALNQLKQAPKEVTSTENLEVTPTENLNEIAPSDFCSGLKMLYYTTNLGGSFELSYEVAANYSWNKFTSVNNATVEVIDNDQNPLTTFTIASKDVGAKVTSDGEKVELKAKVEVDSWISIGNMGLIKVTTTTVRTTKEWNTIQAGIPGCI
;
A
#
# COMPACT_ATOMS: atom_id res chain seq x y z
N MET A 1 69.61 48.03 39.46
CA MET A 1 68.49 47.86 38.50
C MET A 1 67.75 49.18 38.40
N VAL A 2 68.16 50.07 37.49
CA VAL A 2 67.71 50.20 36.08
C VAL A 2 66.25 50.66 35.94
N ARG A 3 66.13 51.99 35.74
CA ARG A 3 65.23 52.79 34.85
C ARG A 3 63.71 52.73 35.11
N LYS A 4 63.04 53.87 35.42
CA LYS A 4 62.57 54.94 34.48
C LYS A 4 61.68 54.33 33.38
N LYS A 5 60.50 54.82 33.00
CA LYS A 5 59.76 56.08 33.19
C LYS A 5 58.42 55.91 32.41
N VAL A 6 57.42 56.73 32.73
CA VAL A 6 56.48 57.38 31.79
C VAL A 6 55.28 56.57 31.22
N THR A 7 54.12 56.96 31.76
CA THR A 7 52.80 57.23 31.14
C THR A 7 52.68 57.23 29.61
N SER A 8 51.64 56.59 29.05
CA SER A 8 50.91 57.01 27.83
C SER A 8 49.73 56.04 27.63
N LEU A 9 48.48 56.41 27.90
CA LEU A 9 47.53 57.05 26.98
C LEU A 9 47.62 56.52 25.54
N CYS A 10 46.62 55.73 25.14
CA CYS A 10 46.13 55.68 23.76
C CYS A 10 44.62 55.39 23.79
N ALA A 11 43.85 56.38 23.35
CA ALA A 11 42.45 56.29 23.02
C ALA A 11 42.29 55.80 21.56
N ALA A 12 41.04 55.48 21.20
CA ALA A 12 40.53 55.13 19.87
C ALA A 12 40.75 53.65 19.47
N LEU A 13 39.87 52.97 18.74
CA LEU A 13 38.83 53.41 17.82
C LEU A 13 37.84 52.24 17.59
N CYS A 14 36.59 52.59 17.29
CA CYS A 14 35.45 51.79 16.85
C CYS A 14 35.74 50.45 16.14
N LEU A 15 34.97 49.41 16.49
CA LEU A 15 34.33 48.57 15.48
C LEU A 15 32.99 48.05 16.01
N SER A 16 31.93 48.72 15.57
CA SER A 16 30.55 48.27 15.61
C SER A 16 30.43 46.96 14.84
N ILE A 17 30.41 45.84 15.54
CA ILE A 17 29.86 44.60 15.00
C ILE A 17 28.36 44.68 15.25
N ALA A 18 27.66 45.30 14.30
CA ALA A 18 26.27 44.96 14.11
C ALA A 18 26.24 43.45 13.85
N LEU A 19 25.72 42.68 14.80
CA LEU A 19 25.25 41.33 14.52
C LEU A 19 24.13 41.47 13.48
N ILE A 20 24.53 41.46 12.21
CA ILE A 20 23.66 41.05 11.13
C ILE A 20 23.55 39.54 11.34
N LEU A 21 22.65 39.14 12.24
CA LEU A 21 22.06 37.81 12.13
C LEU A 21 21.58 37.72 10.68
N PRO A 22 21.92 36.66 9.93
CA PRO A 22 21.07 36.29 8.82
C PRO A 22 19.73 35.98 9.47
N VAL A 23 18.84 36.96 9.51
CA VAL A 23 17.42 36.68 9.48
C VAL A 23 17.30 35.87 8.21
N GLY A 24 17.28 34.55 8.37
CA GLY A 24 16.82 33.66 7.33
C GLY A 24 15.49 34.24 6.93
N ALA A 25 15.49 34.95 5.81
CA ALA A 25 14.27 35.27 5.13
C ALA A 25 13.53 33.92 5.05
N PRO A 26 12.24 33.84 5.43
CA PRO A 26 11.48 32.69 5.00
C PRO A 26 11.70 32.63 3.50
N ALA A 27 12.33 31.53 3.04
CA ALA A 27 12.41 31.24 1.63
C ALA A 27 10.95 31.21 1.18
N SER A 28 10.48 32.34 0.66
CA SER A 28 9.26 32.38 -0.10
C SER A 28 9.64 31.59 -1.33
N ALA A 29 9.34 30.29 -1.30
CA ALA A 29 9.42 29.44 -2.46
C ALA A 29 8.40 30.01 -3.46
N SER A 30 8.89 30.96 -4.23
CA SER A 30 8.22 31.67 -5.31
C SER A 30 8.93 31.36 -6.64
N GLY A 31 9.80 30.34 -6.65
CA GLY A 31 10.21 29.69 -7.88
C GLY A 31 9.01 28.91 -8.41
N ALA A 32 8.63 29.14 -9.66
CA ALA A 32 7.63 28.32 -10.31
C ALA A 32 8.09 26.86 -10.28
N LEU A 33 7.28 25.98 -9.68
CA LEU A 33 7.56 24.55 -9.67
C LEU A 33 7.58 24.04 -11.12
N SER A 34 8.61 23.26 -11.43
CA SER A 34 8.76 22.54 -12.70
C SER A 34 8.75 21.04 -12.45
N PRO A 35 8.51 20.21 -13.49
CA PRO A 35 8.59 18.75 -13.34
C PRO A 35 9.93 18.26 -12.77
N ASP A 36 11.05 18.92 -13.07
CA ASP A 36 12.38 18.55 -12.57
C ASP A 36 12.68 19.06 -11.15
N THR A 37 11.75 19.78 -10.52
CA THR A 37 11.94 20.29 -9.16
C THR A 37 11.96 19.13 -8.18
N ILE A 38 13.02 19.05 -7.39
CA ILE A 38 13.16 18.06 -6.31
C ILE A 38 12.24 18.45 -5.15
N VAL A 39 11.50 17.48 -4.63
CA VAL A 39 10.62 17.66 -3.48
C VAL A 39 11.46 17.61 -2.20
N THR A 40 11.28 18.61 -1.34
CA THR A 40 11.97 18.76 -0.06
C THR A 40 10.99 19.16 1.03
N GLU A 41 11.37 19.02 2.30
CA GLU A 41 10.54 19.46 3.42
C GLU A 41 10.13 20.96 3.33
N GLU A 42 10.98 21.79 2.72
CA GLU A 42 10.73 23.23 2.57
C GLU A 42 9.66 23.54 1.53
N ASN A 43 9.56 22.73 0.46
CA ASN A 43 8.65 22.98 -0.66
C ASN A 43 7.46 22.00 -0.73
N VAL A 44 7.41 20.97 0.13
CA VAL A 44 6.44 19.88 0.06
C VAL A 44 4.98 20.37 0.00
N ASN A 45 4.61 21.34 0.83
CA ASN A 45 3.24 21.87 0.84
C ASN A 45 2.88 22.52 -0.49
N GLN A 46 3.82 23.26 -1.09
CA GLN A 46 3.62 23.88 -2.40
C GLN A 46 3.53 22.84 -3.52
N VAL A 47 4.33 21.78 -3.44
CA VAL A 47 4.27 20.65 -4.38
C VAL A 47 2.93 19.94 -4.28
N ILE A 48 2.44 19.67 -3.06
CA ILE A 48 1.14 19.04 -2.84
C ILE A 48 0.00 19.90 -3.42
N GLU A 49 0.02 21.21 -3.15
CA GLU A 49 -0.95 22.16 -3.71
C GLU A 49 -0.87 22.21 -5.25
N TYR A 50 0.35 22.21 -5.82
CA TYR A 50 0.58 22.19 -7.26
C TYR A 50 0.00 20.93 -7.93
N LEU A 51 0.07 19.78 -7.25
CA LEU A 51 -0.54 18.52 -7.70
C LEU A 51 -2.07 18.49 -7.53
N GLY A 52 -2.66 19.54 -6.95
CA GLY A 52 -4.10 19.66 -6.69
C GLY A 52 -4.57 18.80 -5.52
N LEU A 53 -3.68 18.51 -4.57
CA LEU A 53 -3.95 17.80 -3.33
C LEU A 53 -3.97 18.78 -2.13
N ASP A 54 -4.49 18.34 -0.98
CA ASP A 54 -4.53 19.15 0.23
C ASP A 54 -3.36 18.78 1.16
N PRO A 55 -2.43 19.71 1.46
CA PRO A 55 -1.30 19.45 2.37
C PRO A 55 -1.71 18.97 3.76
N ARG A 56 -2.92 19.27 4.21
CA ARG A 56 -3.43 18.84 5.52
C ARG A 56 -3.72 17.33 5.58
N ASN A 57 -3.81 16.69 4.42
CA ASN A 57 -4.00 15.24 4.32
C ASN A 57 -2.67 14.47 4.27
N LEU A 58 -1.54 15.16 4.41
CA LEU A 58 -0.23 14.52 4.50
C LEU A 58 -0.12 13.78 5.83
N GLU A 59 -0.14 12.46 5.76
CA GLU A 59 0.07 11.58 6.90
C GLU A 59 1.55 11.23 6.99
N LYS A 60 2.17 11.52 8.14
CA LYS A 60 3.53 11.06 8.41
C LYS A 60 3.51 9.53 8.48
N ALA A 61 4.22 8.90 7.57
CA ALA A 61 4.42 7.46 7.61
C ALA A 61 5.65 7.16 8.47
N ASP A 62 5.48 6.29 9.46
CA ASP A 62 6.58 5.76 10.24
C ASP A 62 7.38 4.80 9.34
N ALA A 63 8.45 5.33 8.73
CA ALA A 63 9.39 4.66 7.84
C ALA A 63 8.91 4.40 6.40
N PHE A 64 9.22 5.35 5.50
CA PHE A 64 9.67 4.99 4.15
C PHE A 64 11.21 4.87 4.14
N SER A 65 11.64 3.84 3.43
CA SER A 65 13.02 3.39 3.25
C SER A 65 13.96 4.48 2.75
N ASP A 66 15.09 4.62 3.46
CA ASP A 66 16.36 5.21 3.05
C ASP A 66 16.27 6.68 2.56
N ASP A 67 16.98 7.60 3.23
CA ASP A 67 17.12 9.03 2.88
C ASP A 67 17.66 9.29 1.45
N SER A 68 17.80 8.25 0.62
CA SER A 68 18.41 8.24 -0.71
C SER A 68 17.40 8.37 -1.87
N VAL A 69 16.10 8.18 -1.65
CA VAL A 69 15.10 8.29 -2.75
C VAL A 69 14.74 9.75 -2.99
N THR A 70 15.42 10.36 -3.97
CA THR A 70 15.09 11.70 -4.46
C THR A 70 13.85 11.61 -5.35
N VAL A 71 12.83 12.41 -5.04
CA VAL A 71 11.58 12.45 -5.80
C VAL A 71 11.40 13.82 -6.44
N THR A 72 10.98 13.83 -7.71
CA THR A 72 10.67 15.05 -8.45
C THR A 72 9.17 15.31 -8.56
N VAL A 73 8.78 16.56 -8.81
CA VAL A 73 7.38 16.93 -9.06
C VAL A 73 6.79 16.17 -10.25
N GLY A 74 7.57 15.95 -11.31
CA GLY A 74 7.14 15.24 -12.51
C GLY A 74 6.81 13.78 -12.25
N GLU A 75 7.63 13.10 -11.45
CA GLU A 75 7.39 11.70 -11.05
C GLU A 75 6.13 11.57 -10.19
N LEU A 76 5.94 12.48 -9.23
CA LEU A 76 4.70 12.53 -8.44
C LEU A 76 3.48 12.81 -9.30
N GLN A 77 3.58 13.73 -10.25
CA GLN A 77 2.47 14.03 -11.16
C GLN A 77 2.10 12.81 -12.00
N GLN A 78 3.10 12.07 -12.49
CA GLN A 78 2.87 10.84 -13.23
C GLN A 78 2.20 9.77 -12.37
N ALA A 79 2.74 9.49 -11.17
CA ALA A 79 2.17 8.52 -10.24
C ALA A 79 0.72 8.90 -9.85
N LEU A 80 0.48 10.18 -9.55
CA LEU A 80 -0.85 10.68 -9.23
C LEU A 80 -1.85 10.49 -10.38
N ASN A 81 -1.41 10.74 -11.62
CA ASN A 81 -2.25 10.56 -12.79
C ASN A 81 -2.60 9.08 -13.02
N GLN A 82 -1.68 8.15 -12.76
CA GLN A 82 -1.95 6.72 -12.81
C GLN A 82 -2.98 6.30 -11.76
N LEU A 83 -2.80 6.73 -10.51
CA LEU A 83 -3.75 6.44 -9.43
C LEU A 83 -5.15 7.00 -9.70
N LYS A 84 -5.25 8.20 -10.30
CA LYS A 84 -6.53 8.81 -10.67
C LYS A 84 -7.30 8.05 -11.77
N GLN A 85 -6.61 7.24 -12.56
CA GLN A 85 -7.23 6.40 -13.60
C GLN A 85 -7.70 5.05 -13.06
N ALA A 86 -7.35 4.70 -11.83
CA ALA A 86 -7.77 3.43 -11.23
C ALA A 86 -9.32 3.37 -11.14
N PRO A 87 -9.93 2.21 -11.45
CA PRO A 87 -11.35 2.04 -11.30
C PRO A 87 -11.76 2.18 -9.82
N LYS A 88 -12.88 2.87 -9.58
CA LYS A 88 -13.43 3.03 -8.22
C LYS A 88 -14.14 1.77 -7.72
N GLU A 89 -14.66 0.97 -8.65
CA GLU A 89 -15.33 -0.28 -8.35
C GLU A 89 -14.82 -1.38 -9.28
N VAL A 90 -14.48 -2.53 -8.72
CA VAL A 90 -14.11 -3.72 -9.46
C VAL A 90 -14.91 -4.90 -8.92
N THR A 91 -15.47 -5.70 -9.81
CA THR A 91 -16.11 -6.98 -9.43
C THR A 91 -15.29 -8.11 -10.03
N SER A 92 -14.79 -8.97 -9.17
CA SER A 92 -14.12 -10.22 -9.53
C SER A 92 -15.05 -11.36 -9.19
N THR A 93 -15.46 -12.12 -10.20
CA THR A 93 -16.31 -13.29 -10.00
C THR A 93 -15.68 -14.44 -10.75
N GLU A 94 -15.26 -15.44 -9.99
CA GLU A 94 -14.81 -16.70 -10.56
C GLU A 94 -15.76 -17.79 -10.07
N ASN A 95 -16.81 -17.97 -10.87
CA ASN A 95 -17.76 -19.06 -10.73
C ASN A 95 -17.39 -20.15 -11.72
N LEU A 96 -17.51 -21.41 -11.32
CA LEU A 96 -17.31 -22.51 -12.25
C LEU A 96 -18.57 -22.76 -13.08
N GLU A 97 -18.40 -22.74 -14.40
CA GLU A 97 -19.18 -23.60 -15.28
C GLU A 97 -18.64 -25.02 -15.12
N VAL A 98 -19.51 -25.94 -14.69
CA VAL A 98 -19.17 -27.37 -14.63
C VAL A 98 -19.17 -27.89 -16.07
N THR A 99 -18.02 -27.91 -16.73
CA THR A 99 -17.84 -28.77 -17.90
C THR A 99 -17.39 -30.15 -17.41
N PRO A 100 -18.22 -31.20 -17.56
CA PRO A 100 -17.92 -32.53 -17.05
C PRO A 100 -16.96 -33.24 -18.01
N THR A 101 -15.73 -32.78 -18.12
CA THR A 101 -14.66 -33.50 -18.84
C THR A 101 -13.32 -32.90 -18.48
N GLU A 102 -12.66 -33.47 -17.48
CA GLU A 102 -11.34 -34.08 -17.63
C GLU A 102 -10.99 -34.71 -16.28
N ASN A 103 -10.55 -35.98 -16.33
CA ASN A 103 -10.08 -36.72 -15.17
C ASN A 103 -8.86 -36.00 -14.57
N LEU A 104 -9.10 -35.05 -13.67
CA LEU A 104 -8.08 -34.52 -12.78
C LEU A 104 -7.65 -35.70 -11.91
N ASN A 105 -6.44 -36.19 -12.17
CA ASN A 105 -5.75 -37.31 -11.53
C ASN A 105 -6.35 -37.74 -10.20
N GLU A 106 -6.73 -39.02 -10.09
CA GLU A 106 -7.10 -39.68 -8.84
C GLU A 106 -6.16 -39.23 -7.71
N ILE A 107 -6.69 -38.40 -6.81
CA ILE A 107 -5.95 -38.03 -5.60
C ILE A 107 -5.80 -39.33 -4.83
N ALA A 108 -4.55 -39.77 -4.63
CA ALA A 108 -4.23 -41.01 -3.95
C ALA A 108 -5.04 -41.10 -2.64
N PRO A 109 -5.70 -42.24 -2.36
CA PRO A 109 -6.55 -42.32 -1.21
C PRO A 109 -5.78 -42.12 0.10
N SER A 110 -6.43 -41.49 1.08
CA SER A 110 -5.85 -41.22 2.39
C SER A 110 -6.59 -41.96 3.49
N ASP A 111 -5.85 -42.51 4.46
CA ASP A 111 -6.41 -43.04 5.72
C ASP A 111 -7.07 -41.95 6.59
N PHE A 112 -6.76 -40.66 6.33
CA PHE A 112 -7.33 -39.53 7.05
C PHE A 112 -8.57 -38.99 6.33
N CYS A 113 -9.73 -39.46 6.78
CA CYS A 113 -11.04 -39.07 6.24
C CYS A 113 -11.55 -37.73 6.81
N SER A 114 -10.69 -36.92 7.42
CA SER A 114 -11.03 -35.61 7.94
C SER A 114 -9.78 -34.75 8.14
N GLY A 115 -9.92 -33.44 7.99
CA GLY A 115 -8.84 -32.52 8.27
C GLY A 115 -9.20 -31.08 7.96
N LEU A 116 -8.18 -30.23 7.99
CA LEU A 116 -8.26 -28.83 7.59
C LEU A 116 -7.62 -28.66 6.21
N LYS A 117 -8.25 -27.88 5.34
CA LYS A 117 -7.70 -27.46 4.05
C LYS A 117 -7.66 -25.94 3.97
N MET A 118 -6.52 -25.43 3.51
CA MET A 118 -6.35 -24.02 3.16
C MET A 118 -6.65 -23.83 1.68
N LEU A 119 -7.52 -22.88 1.36
CA LEU A 119 -7.91 -22.50 0.01
C LEU A 119 -7.41 -21.08 -0.25
N TYR A 120 -6.78 -20.88 -1.41
CA TYR A 120 -6.18 -19.60 -1.77
C TYR A 120 -6.79 -19.06 -3.05
N TYR A 121 -6.91 -17.74 -3.14
CA TYR A 121 -7.29 -17.05 -4.36
C TYR A 121 -6.68 -15.66 -4.40
N THR A 122 -6.02 -15.33 -5.50
CA THR A 122 -5.52 -13.98 -5.74
C THR A 122 -6.29 -13.37 -6.91
N THR A 123 -6.86 -12.18 -6.71
CA THR A 123 -7.56 -11.48 -7.79
C THR A 123 -6.57 -10.92 -8.79
N ASN A 124 -6.73 -11.22 -10.08
CA ASN A 124 -6.03 -10.49 -11.14
C ASN A 124 -6.90 -9.30 -11.58
N LEU A 125 -6.66 -8.13 -10.96
CA LEU A 125 -7.46 -6.92 -11.20
C LEU A 125 -6.89 -6.04 -12.33
N GLY A 126 -5.79 -6.45 -12.98
CA GLY A 126 -5.14 -5.69 -14.06
C GLY A 126 -4.64 -4.31 -13.64
N GLY A 127 -4.39 -4.10 -12.34
CA GLY A 127 -3.99 -2.82 -11.73
C GLY A 127 -2.74 -2.93 -10.86
N SER A 128 -2.43 -1.86 -10.13
CA SER A 128 -1.22 -1.72 -9.30
C SER A 128 -1.21 -2.55 -8.02
N PHE A 129 -2.32 -3.19 -7.65
CA PHE A 129 -2.41 -4.06 -6.49
C PHE A 129 -3.26 -5.31 -6.78
N GLU A 130 -3.03 -6.36 -5.99
CA GLU A 130 -3.84 -7.55 -5.95
C GLU A 130 -4.41 -7.79 -4.54
N LEU A 131 -5.49 -8.56 -4.45
CA LEU A 131 -6.02 -9.04 -3.20
C LEU A 131 -5.80 -10.55 -3.12
N SER A 132 -5.08 -10.98 -2.08
CA SER A 132 -4.84 -12.38 -1.77
C SER A 132 -5.77 -12.81 -0.65
N TYR A 133 -6.56 -13.84 -0.93
CA TYR A 133 -7.57 -14.41 -0.04
C TYR A 133 -7.11 -15.78 0.43
N GLU A 134 -7.34 -16.04 1.72
CA GLU A 134 -7.08 -17.33 2.35
C GLU A 134 -8.32 -17.78 3.11
N VAL A 135 -8.76 -19.01 2.89
CA VAL A 135 -9.92 -19.61 3.56
C VAL A 135 -9.50 -20.94 4.19
N ALA A 136 -9.74 -21.07 5.48
CA ALA A 136 -9.51 -22.31 6.24
C ALA A 136 -10.83 -23.08 6.35
N ALA A 137 -10.92 -24.27 5.74
CA ALA A 137 -12.12 -25.09 5.74
C ALA A 137 -11.85 -26.51 6.22
N ASN A 138 -12.71 -27.02 7.10
CA ASN A 138 -12.66 -28.43 7.50
C ASN A 138 -13.32 -29.29 6.42
N TYR A 139 -12.81 -30.50 6.27
CA TYR A 139 -13.42 -31.53 5.43
C TYR A 139 -13.55 -32.84 6.19
N SER A 140 -14.50 -33.67 5.75
CA SER A 140 -14.62 -35.07 6.12
C SER A 140 -15.26 -35.87 5.00
N TRP A 141 -14.80 -37.11 4.80
CA TRP A 141 -15.35 -38.05 3.81
C TRP A 141 -15.61 -37.38 2.47
N ASN A 142 -14.56 -36.83 1.85
CA ASN A 142 -14.58 -36.08 0.58
C ASN A 142 -15.42 -34.79 0.50
N LYS A 143 -16.01 -34.33 1.60
CA LYS A 143 -16.86 -33.13 1.66
C LYS A 143 -16.31 -32.07 2.60
N PHE A 144 -16.51 -30.81 2.27
CA PHE A 144 -16.37 -29.72 3.24
C PHE A 144 -17.46 -29.80 4.30
N THR A 145 -17.10 -29.54 5.56
CA THR A 145 -18.01 -29.60 6.70
C THR A 145 -18.23 -28.25 7.35
N SER A 146 -17.21 -27.38 7.34
CA SER A 146 -17.30 -26.03 7.92
C SER A 146 -16.18 -25.13 7.38
N VAL A 147 -16.37 -23.82 7.50
CA VAL A 147 -15.34 -22.80 7.32
C VAL A 147 -14.97 -22.24 8.68
N ASN A 148 -13.68 -22.16 8.97
CA ASN A 148 -13.16 -21.69 10.25
C ASN A 148 -12.85 -20.20 10.19
N ASN A 149 -12.27 -19.75 9.08
CA ASN A 149 -11.84 -18.37 8.88
C ASN A 149 -11.73 -18.04 7.38
N ALA A 150 -11.86 -16.76 7.04
CA ALA A 150 -11.55 -16.20 5.75
C ALA A 150 -10.84 -14.85 5.94
N THR A 151 -9.67 -14.69 5.31
CA THR A 151 -8.85 -13.49 5.41
C THR A 151 -8.54 -12.93 4.03
N VAL A 152 -8.14 -11.66 4.01
CA VAL A 152 -7.64 -10.96 2.83
C VAL A 152 -6.48 -10.07 3.23
N GLU A 153 -5.50 -10.01 2.35
CA GLU A 153 -4.38 -9.07 2.34
C GLU A 153 -4.31 -8.35 0.99
N VAL A 154 -3.71 -7.16 1.00
CA VAL A 154 -3.37 -6.43 -0.22
C VAL A 154 -1.92 -6.73 -0.55
N ILE A 155 -1.67 -7.12 -1.80
CA ILE A 155 -0.33 -7.30 -2.33
C ILE A 155 -0.06 -6.11 -3.22
N ASP A 156 0.95 -5.32 -2.84
CA ASP A 156 1.46 -4.24 -3.67
C ASP A 156 2.32 -4.84 -4.78
N ASN A 157 1.79 -4.82 -6.00
CA ASN A 157 2.48 -5.37 -7.16
C ASN A 157 3.30 -4.31 -7.89
N ASP A 158 3.17 -3.05 -7.49
CA ASP A 158 3.91 -1.96 -8.09
C ASP A 158 5.31 -1.89 -7.47
N GLN A 159 6.35 -1.96 -8.31
CA GLN A 159 7.71 -1.65 -7.87
C GLN A 159 7.93 -0.13 -7.79
N ASN A 160 6.87 0.67 -7.97
CA ASN A 160 6.90 2.12 -7.87
C ASN A 160 6.91 2.55 -6.39
N PRO A 161 8.02 3.10 -5.87
CA PRO A 161 8.10 3.55 -4.48
C PRO A 161 7.21 4.77 -4.19
N LEU A 162 6.60 5.38 -5.22
CA LEU A 162 5.73 6.54 -5.10
C LEU A 162 4.26 6.17 -4.90
N THR A 163 3.90 4.89 -4.96
CA THR A 163 2.55 4.42 -4.73
C THR A 163 2.55 3.37 -3.63
N THR A 164 1.48 3.33 -2.84
CA THR A 164 1.26 2.22 -1.91
C THR A 164 -0.22 1.98 -1.68
N PHE A 165 -0.58 0.76 -1.31
CA PHE A 165 -1.97 0.33 -1.15
C PHE A 165 -2.22 -0.26 0.22
N THR A 166 -3.32 0.13 0.85
CA THR A 166 -3.71 -0.39 2.17
C THR A 166 -5.20 -0.77 2.18
N ILE A 167 -5.55 -1.75 3.00
CA ILE A 167 -6.97 -2.10 3.21
C ILE A 167 -7.56 -1.10 4.20
N ALA A 168 -8.50 -0.28 3.73
CA ALA A 168 -9.24 0.66 4.55
C ALA A 168 -10.37 -0.05 5.32
N SER A 169 -11.10 -0.92 4.64
CA SER A 169 -12.15 -1.74 5.25
C SER A 169 -12.29 -3.07 4.52
N LYS A 170 -12.78 -4.09 5.23
CA LYS A 170 -13.03 -5.41 4.66
C LYS A 170 -14.23 -6.08 5.33
N ASP A 171 -15.05 -6.69 4.49
CA ASP A 171 -16.09 -7.64 4.86
C ASP A 171 -15.81 -8.92 4.07
N VAL A 172 -15.31 -9.95 4.73
CA VAL A 172 -14.85 -11.20 4.10
C VAL A 172 -15.51 -12.36 4.82
N GLY A 173 -16.20 -13.20 4.07
CA GLY A 173 -16.84 -14.40 4.61
C GLY A 173 -16.79 -15.54 3.60
N ALA A 174 -16.65 -16.75 4.12
CA ALA A 174 -16.81 -17.95 3.32
C ALA A 174 -17.73 -18.95 4.02
N LYS A 175 -18.39 -19.79 3.22
CA LYS A 175 -19.32 -20.80 3.73
C LYS A 175 -19.27 -22.06 2.87
N VAL A 176 -19.59 -23.19 3.48
CA VAL A 176 -19.84 -24.44 2.76
C VAL A 176 -21.20 -24.36 2.08
N THR A 177 -21.25 -24.78 0.82
CA THR A 177 -22.46 -24.82 -0.01
C THR A 177 -22.57 -26.18 -0.73
N SER A 178 -23.67 -26.39 -1.44
CA SER A 178 -23.91 -27.61 -2.24
C SER A 178 -23.69 -28.91 -1.44
N ASP A 179 -24.31 -29.02 -0.26
CA ASP A 179 -24.22 -30.20 0.61
C ASP A 179 -22.80 -30.71 0.87
N GLY A 180 -21.84 -29.78 1.00
CA GLY A 180 -20.44 -30.08 1.30
C GLY A 180 -19.53 -30.17 0.08
N GLU A 181 -20.05 -30.01 -1.14
CA GLU A 181 -19.25 -30.11 -2.37
C GLU A 181 -18.44 -28.85 -2.68
N LYS A 182 -18.83 -27.71 -2.10
CA LYS A 182 -18.23 -26.41 -2.40
C LYS A 182 -17.98 -25.56 -1.17
N VAL A 183 -17.01 -24.67 -1.29
CA VAL A 183 -16.85 -23.49 -0.43
C VAL A 183 -17.03 -22.25 -1.30
N GLU A 184 -17.94 -21.36 -0.90
CA GLU A 184 -18.17 -20.04 -1.53
C GLU A 184 -17.55 -18.96 -0.64
N LEU A 185 -16.59 -18.21 -1.18
CA LEU A 185 -16.07 -16.96 -0.62
C LEU A 185 -16.83 -15.77 -1.23
N LYS A 186 -17.27 -14.85 -0.38
CA LYS A 186 -17.76 -13.53 -0.75
C LYS A 186 -17.02 -12.47 0.04
N ALA A 187 -16.54 -11.45 -0.66
CA ALA A 187 -15.84 -10.35 -0.04
C ALA A 187 -16.25 -9.00 -0.64
N LYS A 188 -16.27 -7.97 0.20
CA LYS A 188 -16.23 -6.56 -0.18
C LYS A 188 -15.03 -5.93 0.53
N VAL A 189 -14.05 -5.48 -0.22
CA VAL A 189 -12.81 -4.88 0.30
C VAL A 189 -12.68 -3.47 -0.25
N GLU A 190 -12.39 -2.50 0.60
CA GLU A 190 -12.07 -1.14 0.21
C GLU A 190 -10.57 -0.92 0.38
N VAL A 191 -9.89 -0.65 -0.74
CA VAL A 191 -8.44 -0.45 -0.80
C VAL A 191 -8.16 1.02 -1.03
N ASP A 192 -7.44 1.64 -0.10
CA ASP A 192 -6.95 3.00 -0.26
C ASP A 192 -5.66 2.99 -1.09
N SER A 193 -5.61 3.86 -2.09
CA SER A 193 -4.42 4.12 -2.89
C SER A 193 -3.78 5.42 -2.42
N TRP A 194 -2.51 5.34 -2.07
CA TRP A 194 -1.73 6.44 -1.51
C TRP A 194 -0.63 6.82 -2.48
N ILE A 195 -0.35 8.12 -2.56
CA ILE A 195 0.87 8.63 -3.16
C ILE A 195 1.89 8.88 -2.06
N SER A 196 3.10 8.39 -2.25
CA SER A 196 4.24 8.63 -1.37
C SER A 196 5.00 9.87 -1.81
N ILE A 197 5.13 10.82 -0.89
CA ILE A 197 5.84 12.08 -1.09
C ILE A 197 7.25 11.90 -0.50
N GLY A 198 8.01 10.94 -1.03
CA GLY A 198 9.34 10.57 -0.52
C GLY A 198 9.30 10.19 0.97
N ASN A 199 10.24 10.73 1.75
CA ASN A 199 10.29 10.54 3.21
C ASN A 199 9.33 11.46 4.01
N MET A 200 8.56 12.31 3.34
CA MET A 200 7.72 13.32 4.01
C MET A 200 6.37 12.75 4.46
N GLY A 201 5.87 11.72 3.77
CA GLY A 201 4.64 11.04 4.15
C GLY A 201 3.79 10.59 2.97
N LEU A 202 2.56 10.18 3.29
CA LEU A 202 1.58 9.66 2.35
C LEU A 202 0.39 10.59 2.22
N ILE A 203 -0.19 10.65 1.02
CA ILE A 203 -1.49 11.29 0.81
C ILE A 203 -2.42 10.29 0.14
N LYS A 204 -3.59 10.07 0.74
CA LYS A 204 -4.65 9.27 0.13
C LYS A 204 -5.17 9.96 -1.13
N VAL A 205 -5.15 9.24 -2.24
CA VAL A 205 -5.63 9.74 -3.55
C VAL A 205 -7.05 9.27 -3.82
N THR A 206 -7.31 7.97 -3.63
CA THR A 206 -8.61 7.36 -3.93
C THR A 206 -8.83 6.10 -3.09
N THR A 207 -10.06 5.62 -3.10
CA THR A 207 -10.45 4.32 -2.57
C THR A 207 -11.09 3.50 -3.69
N THR A 208 -10.66 2.26 -3.85
CA THR A 208 -11.25 1.29 -4.78
C THR A 208 -12.02 0.24 -3.98
N THR A 209 -13.30 0.06 -4.32
CA THR A 209 -14.13 -1.04 -3.77
C THR A 209 -14.02 -2.26 -4.67
N VAL A 210 -13.50 -3.36 -4.14
CA VAL A 210 -13.42 -4.65 -4.82
C VAL A 210 -14.45 -5.61 -4.24
N ARG A 211 -15.31 -6.16 -5.10
CA ARG A 211 -16.28 -7.19 -4.76
C ARG A 211 -15.81 -8.51 -5.34
N THR A 212 -15.56 -9.49 -4.48
CA THR A 212 -15.06 -10.80 -4.90
C THR A 212 -16.07 -11.89 -4.61
N THR A 213 -16.31 -12.77 -5.57
CA THR A 213 -16.97 -14.05 -5.36
C THR A 213 -16.11 -15.16 -5.97
N LYS A 214 -15.81 -16.19 -5.18
CA LYS A 214 -15.02 -17.35 -5.60
C LYS A 214 -15.62 -18.63 -5.04
N GLU A 215 -15.71 -19.65 -5.87
CA GLU A 215 -16.04 -21.00 -5.43
C GLU A 215 -14.83 -21.95 -5.60
N TRP A 216 -14.62 -22.83 -4.62
CA TRP A 216 -13.76 -24.02 -4.77
C TRP A 216 -14.61 -25.27 -4.61
N ASN A 217 -14.40 -26.26 -5.46
CA ASN A 217 -14.92 -27.61 -5.25
C ASN A 217 -13.87 -28.50 -4.56
N THR A 218 -14.31 -29.67 -4.11
CA THR A 218 -13.48 -30.65 -3.39
C THR A 218 -12.29 -31.14 -4.21
N ILE A 219 -12.43 -31.25 -5.54
CA ILE A 219 -11.37 -31.70 -6.46
C ILE A 219 -10.26 -30.64 -6.58
N GLN A 220 -10.62 -29.38 -6.86
CA GLN A 220 -9.68 -28.27 -6.97
C GLN A 220 -8.97 -27.99 -5.64
N ALA A 221 -9.72 -28.12 -4.55
CA ALA A 221 -9.16 -28.04 -3.21
C ALA A 221 -8.24 -29.22 -2.88
N GLY A 222 -8.14 -30.24 -3.74
CA GLY A 222 -7.32 -31.41 -3.49
C GLY A 222 -7.73 -32.13 -2.21
N ILE A 223 -9.04 -32.24 -1.97
CA ILE A 223 -9.59 -33.04 -0.87
C ILE A 223 -9.41 -34.52 -1.27
N PRO A 224 -8.74 -35.34 -0.44
CA PRO A 224 -8.50 -36.73 -0.78
C PRO A 224 -9.80 -37.54 -0.86
N GLY A 225 -9.81 -38.52 -1.78
CA GLY A 225 -10.80 -39.59 -1.75
C GLY A 225 -10.53 -40.52 -0.56
N CYS A 226 -11.60 -41.00 0.06
CA CYS A 226 -11.54 -41.98 1.15
C CYS A 226 -11.80 -43.38 0.56
N ILE A 227 -11.04 -44.40 0.98
CA ILE A 227 -11.32 -45.83 0.70
C ILE A 227 -12.33 -46.36 1.72
#